data_AF-A0A0P7US50-F1
#
_entry.id   AF-A0A0P7US50-F1
#
_cell.length_a   1.000
_cell.length_b   1.000
_cell.length_c   1.000
_cell.angle_alpha   90.00
_cell.angle_beta   90.00
_cell.angle_gamma   90.00
#
_symmetry.space_group_name_H-M   'P 1'
#
loop_
_entity.id
_entity.type
_entity.pdbx_description
1 polymer ?
#
loop_
_entity_poly.entity_id
_entity_poly.type
_entity_poly.pdbx_seq_one_letter_code
_entity_poly.pdbx_strand_id
1 'polypeptide(L)'
;FGGKELCQEDQMAESVKNQMTAQEWEKVFEMSQDKNLYHNLCTSLFPTIHGNDEIKRGILLMLFGGVAKTTMEGTSLRGDINVCIVGDPSTAKSQFLKHVEEFAPRAVYTSGKASSAAGLTAAVVKDEESHEFVIEAGALMLADNGVCCIDEFDKMDLKDQVAIHEAMEQQTISIAKAGVKASLNARTSILAAANPVDGRYNRSKSLKQNVNMSAPIMSRFDLFFVLVDDCNEVTDYAIARRIVDLHAKNVQSVERVYSPDEIQRYILFARQFQPKITREAQEFVVDQYKRLRQREISGATKSSWRITVRQLESMLRLSEAMARMYCSEEVKPKHVKEAFRLLNKSIICVDSPDINFDQEQDDEDPNGQISVTDEELSQAVGINEESSMKKSKLINWYLNEIESEIESEDELIAKKTLIEKVIHRLIHFDHIIIELSKTGLEKTHQDGKDPITEEDTFLVVNPNYVLDS
;
A
#
# COMPACT_ATOMS: atom_id res chain seq x y z
N PHE A 1 -42.11 -13.06 19.10
CA PHE A 1 -40.84 -13.35 19.78
C PHE A 1 -39.75 -12.55 19.09
N GLY A 2 -39.56 -11.30 19.52
CA GLY A 2 -38.59 -10.38 18.95
C GLY A 2 -38.27 -9.35 20.02
N GLY A 3 -36.99 -9.19 20.32
CA GLY A 3 -36.50 -8.34 21.41
C GLY A 3 -35.70 -9.14 22.43
N LYS A 4 -34.44 -9.44 22.12
CA LYS A 4 -33.41 -9.81 23.11
C LYS A 4 -31.96 -9.75 22.59
N GLU A 5 -31.65 -8.88 21.62
CA GLU A 5 -30.24 -8.65 21.24
C GLU A 5 -29.64 -7.39 21.88
N LEU A 6 -30.46 -6.42 22.32
CA LEU A 6 -30.00 -5.17 22.93
C LEU A 6 -29.52 -5.29 24.40
N CYS A 7 -29.59 -6.46 25.06
CA CYS A 7 -29.24 -6.59 26.48
C CYS A 7 -27.88 -7.24 26.79
N GLN A 8 -27.17 -7.85 25.84
CA GLN A 8 -25.87 -8.49 26.14
C GLN A 8 -24.69 -7.53 26.06
N GLU A 9 -24.80 -6.46 25.28
CA GLU A 9 -23.68 -5.56 24.99
C GLU A 9 -23.48 -4.49 26.07
N ASP A 10 -24.56 -3.86 26.52
CA ASP A 10 -24.55 -2.96 27.68
C ASP A 10 -24.07 -3.69 28.95
N GLN A 11 -24.40 -4.98 29.07
CA GLN A 11 -23.91 -5.82 30.16
C GLN A 11 -22.39 -6.04 30.13
N MET A 12 -21.73 -6.05 28.97
CA MET A 12 -20.27 -6.27 28.89
C MET A 12 -19.46 -5.00 29.24
N ALA A 13 -19.92 -3.83 28.81
CA ALA A 13 -19.28 -2.56 29.16
C ALA A 13 -19.45 -2.23 30.65
N GLU A 14 -20.66 -2.44 31.18
CA GLU A 14 -20.90 -2.36 32.62
C GLU A 14 -20.13 -3.43 33.40
N SER A 15 -19.98 -4.65 32.86
CA SER A 15 -19.18 -5.70 33.50
C SER A 15 -17.72 -5.33 33.62
N VAL A 16 -17.11 -4.72 32.59
CA VAL A 16 -15.71 -4.27 32.65
C VAL A 16 -15.58 -3.08 33.60
N LYS A 17 -16.52 -2.13 33.55
CA LYS A 17 -16.56 -1.03 34.52
C LYS A 17 -16.70 -1.52 35.96
N ASN A 18 -17.48 -2.57 36.20
CA ASN A 18 -17.68 -3.17 37.51
C ASN A 18 -16.47 -3.99 37.99
N GLN A 19 -15.61 -4.44 37.09
CA GLN A 19 -14.35 -5.12 37.41
C GLN A 19 -13.22 -4.14 37.74
N MET A 20 -13.32 -2.88 37.34
CA MET A 20 -12.29 -1.87 37.56
C MET A 20 -12.38 -1.25 38.95
N THR A 21 -11.21 -0.99 39.54
CA THR A 21 -11.16 -0.19 40.77
C THR A 21 -11.50 1.28 40.48
N ALA A 22 -11.98 1.99 41.51
CA ALA A 22 -12.37 3.39 41.38
C ALA A 22 -11.23 4.30 40.87
N GLN A 23 -9.98 4.02 41.27
CA GLN A 23 -8.80 4.77 40.82
C GLN A 23 -8.46 4.51 39.34
N GLU A 24 -8.62 3.26 38.88
CA GLU A 24 -8.42 2.93 37.47
C GLU A 24 -9.48 3.58 36.59
N TRP A 25 -10.73 3.60 37.07
CA TRP A 25 -11.83 4.25 36.37
C TRP A 25 -11.64 5.76 36.26
N GLU A 26 -11.21 6.43 37.34
CA GLU A 26 -10.96 7.87 37.34
C GLU A 26 -9.89 8.26 36.32
N LYS A 27 -8.79 7.49 36.25
CA LYS A 27 -7.74 7.69 35.24
C LYS A 27 -8.22 7.43 33.81
N VAL A 28 -8.99 6.37 33.59
CA VAL A 28 -9.58 6.07 32.26
C VAL A 28 -10.53 7.20 31.83
N PHE A 29 -11.29 7.74 32.77
CA PHE A 29 -12.16 8.87 32.52
C PHE A 29 -11.37 10.15 32.20
N GLU A 30 -10.31 10.45 32.94
CA GLU A 30 -9.39 11.56 32.65
C GLU A 30 -8.81 11.45 31.24
N MET A 31 -8.26 10.27 30.88
CA MET A 31 -7.75 10.00 29.53
C MET A 31 -8.80 10.21 28.45
N SER A 32 -10.06 9.85 28.69
CA SER A 32 -11.14 10.03 27.71
C SER A 32 -11.49 11.50 27.44
N GLN A 33 -11.26 12.39 28.41
CA GLN A 33 -11.53 13.82 28.28
C GLN A 33 -10.38 14.60 27.63
N ASP A 34 -9.21 13.97 27.51
CA ASP A 34 -8.02 14.61 26.95
C ASP A 34 -8.16 14.88 25.45
N LYS A 35 -8.09 16.16 25.09
CA LYS A 35 -8.21 16.60 23.68
C LYS A 35 -7.04 16.15 22.80
N ASN A 36 -5.87 15.95 23.38
CA ASN A 36 -4.64 15.55 22.69
C ASN A 36 -4.31 14.05 22.89
N LEU A 37 -5.29 13.24 23.31
CA LEU A 37 -5.13 11.81 23.58
C LEU A 37 -4.41 11.08 22.43
N TYR A 38 -4.79 11.36 21.18
CA TYR A 38 -4.22 10.70 20.01
C TYR A 38 -2.69 10.85 19.91
N HIS A 39 -2.17 12.06 20.18
CA HIS A 39 -0.73 12.31 20.14
C HIS A 39 -0.02 11.74 21.37
N ASN A 40 -0.60 11.94 22.56
CA ASN A 40 -0.02 11.48 23.82
C ASN A 40 0.08 9.94 23.87
N LEU A 41 -0.91 9.23 23.32
CA LEU A 41 -0.87 7.77 23.20
C LEU A 41 0.26 7.31 22.27
N CYS A 42 0.43 7.93 21.09
CA CYS A 42 1.52 7.58 20.19
C CYS A 42 2.90 7.80 20.81
N THR A 43 3.10 8.93 21.51
CA THR A 43 4.37 9.26 22.17
C THR A 43 4.65 8.35 23.37
N SER A 44 3.61 7.98 24.12
CA SER A 44 3.74 7.11 25.30
C SER A 44 3.94 5.63 24.93
N LEU A 45 3.32 5.18 23.83
CA LEU A 45 3.45 3.79 23.35
C LEU A 45 4.82 3.53 22.70
N PHE A 46 5.32 4.48 21.89
CA PHE A 46 6.60 4.35 21.19
C PHE A 46 7.60 5.44 21.58
N PRO A 47 8.11 5.42 22.81
CA PRO A 47 9.04 6.44 23.26
C PRO A 47 10.45 6.28 22.70
N THR A 48 10.89 5.05 22.46
CA THR A 48 12.26 4.76 22.02
C THR A 48 12.47 5.03 20.54
N ILE A 49 11.38 5.14 19.78
CA ILE A 49 11.40 5.30 18.32
C ILE A 49 11.19 6.77 17.99
N HIS A 50 12.18 7.40 17.36
CA HIS A 50 12.06 8.78 16.86
C HIS A 50 11.47 8.77 15.43
N GLY A 51 10.58 9.71 15.14
CA GLY A 51 9.95 9.86 13.81
C GLY A 51 8.79 8.89 13.54
N ASN A 52 8.38 8.83 12.27
CA ASN A 52 7.34 7.94 11.73
C ASN A 52 5.99 8.02 12.44
N ASP A 53 5.52 9.23 12.72
CA ASP A 53 4.28 9.47 13.47
C ASP A 53 3.05 8.86 12.77
N GLU A 54 3.02 8.83 11.44
CA GLU A 54 1.89 8.24 10.71
C GLU A 54 1.81 6.72 10.90
N ILE A 55 2.94 6.03 11.04
CA ILE A 55 2.97 4.59 11.32
C ILE A 55 2.49 4.32 12.73
N LYS A 56 2.98 5.09 13.71
CA LYS A 56 2.55 4.97 15.11
C LYS A 56 1.04 5.16 15.25
N ARG A 57 0.50 6.13 14.51
CA ARG A 57 -0.93 6.42 14.40
C ARG A 57 -1.71 5.26 13.77
N GLY A 58 -1.20 4.67 12.69
CA GLY A 58 -1.81 3.50 12.05
C GLY A 58 -1.85 2.27 12.95
N ILE A 59 -0.73 1.97 13.63
CA ILE A 59 -0.64 0.86 14.60
C ILE A 59 -1.58 1.10 15.78
N LEU A 60 -1.70 2.34 16.27
CA LEU A 60 -2.64 2.66 17.34
C LEU A 60 -4.10 2.35 16.92
N LEU A 61 -4.51 2.75 15.71
CA LEU A 61 -5.85 2.44 15.18
C LEU A 61 -6.07 0.94 15.00
N MET A 62 -5.02 0.20 14.62
CA MET A 62 -5.06 -1.27 14.56
C MET A 62 -5.36 -1.89 15.94
N LEU A 63 -4.73 -1.38 17.00
CA LEU A 63 -4.94 -1.89 18.37
C LEU A 63 -6.36 -1.65 18.91
N PHE A 64 -6.99 -0.53 18.53
CA PHE A 64 -8.40 -0.28 18.87
C PHE A 64 -9.37 -1.12 18.03
N GLY A 65 -9.03 -1.38 16.76
CA GLY A 65 -9.85 -2.17 15.82
C GLY A 65 -11.18 -1.53 15.46
N GLY A 66 -11.79 -1.96 14.35
CA GLY A 66 -13.11 -1.50 13.89
C GLY A 66 -14.27 -2.40 14.36
N VAL A 67 -15.49 -2.09 13.95
CA VAL A 67 -16.69 -2.83 14.38
C VAL A 67 -16.91 -4.05 13.49
N ALA A 68 -16.86 -5.25 14.09
CA ALA A 68 -17.28 -6.48 13.40
C ALA A 68 -18.81 -6.48 13.29
N LYS A 69 -19.34 -6.73 12.09
CA LYS A 69 -20.79 -6.69 11.83
C LYS A 69 -21.23 -7.98 11.17
N THR A 70 -22.41 -8.47 11.51
CA THR A 70 -23.04 -9.60 10.82
C THR A 70 -24.23 -9.07 10.03
N THR A 71 -24.29 -9.41 8.74
CA THR A 71 -25.40 -9.02 7.88
C THR A 71 -26.64 -9.88 8.18
N MET A 72 -27.81 -9.43 7.72
CA MET A 72 -29.06 -10.19 7.81
C MET A 72 -28.98 -11.54 7.07
N GLU A 73 -28.07 -11.68 6.10
CA GLU A 73 -27.85 -12.88 5.29
C GLU A 73 -26.88 -13.87 5.96
N GLY A 74 -26.37 -13.55 7.16
CA GLY A 74 -25.46 -14.41 7.91
C GLY A 74 -23.99 -14.31 7.49
N THR A 75 -23.64 -13.35 6.62
CA THR A 75 -22.24 -13.07 6.28
C THR A 75 -21.62 -12.14 7.32
N SER A 76 -20.40 -12.47 7.77
CA SER A 76 -19.63 -11.64 8.69
C SER A 76 -18.76 -10.64 7.93
N LEU A 77 -18.91 -9.36 8.25
CA LEU A 77 -18.05 -8.28 7.80
C LEU A 77 -16.90 -8.10 8.80
N ARG A 78 -15.68 -8.08 8.26
CA ARG A 78 -14.45 -7.86 9.03
C ARG A 78 -14.44 -6.49 9.68
N GLY A 79 -14.21 -6.45 11.00
CA GLY A 79 -13.97 -5.23 11.77
C GLY A 79 -12.48 -4.88 11.93
N ASP A 80 -11.60 -5.88 11.88
CA ASP A 80 -10.17 -5.69 12.14
C ASP A 80 -9.43 -5.03 10.97
N ILE A 81 -8.36 -4.30 11.30
CA ILE A 81 -7.60 -3.47 10.36
C ILE A 81 -6.23 -4.10 10.15
N ASN A 82 -5.89 -4.42 8.90
CA ASN A 82 -4.58 -4.99 8.60
C ASN A 82 -3.59 -3.92 8.18
N VAL A 83 -2.40 -3.92 8.78
CA VAL A 83 -1.34 -2.93 8.53
C VAL A 83 -0.09 -3.63 8.00
N CYS A 84 0.48 -3.07 6.93
CA CYS A 84 1.74 -3.52 6.37
C CYS A 84 2.77 -2.38 6.38
N ILE A 85 3.97 -2.68 6.85
CA ILE A 85 5.12 -1.78 6.85
C ILE A 85 6.13 -2.33 5.85
N VAL A 86 6.45 -1.55 4.83
CA VAL A 86 7.49 -1.83 3.85
C VAL A 86 8.60 -0.81 4.06
N GLY A 87 9.86 -1.18 3.87
CA GLY A 87 10.90 -0.17 3.83
C GLY A 87 12.30 -0.72 3.74
N ASP A 88 13.29 0.14 3.81
CA ASP A 88 14.69 -0.28 3.73
C ASP A 88 15.11 -1.08 4.99
N PRO A 89 16.17 -1.90 4.92
CA PRO A 89 16.78 -2.51 6.09
C PRO A 89 17.13 -1.45 7.15
N SER A 90 17.20 -1.86 8.42
CA SER A 90 17.59 -0.98 9.54
C SER A 90 16.64 0.19 9.87
N THR A 91 15.47 0.30 9.25
CA THR A 91 14.46 1.36 9.52
C THR A 91 13.55 1.09 10.74
N ALA A 92 14.03 0.36 11.75
CA ALA A 92 13.29 0.02 12.98
C ALA A 92 11.95 -0.74 12.81
N LYS A 93 11.66 -1.33 11.64
CA LYS A 93 10.43 -2.11 11.37
C LYS A 93 10.19 -3.22 12.39
N SER A 94 11.17 -4.12 12.58
CA SER A 94 11.06 -5.21 13.55
C SER A 94 10.93 -4.70 15.00
N GLN A 95 11.37 -3.47 15.28
CA GLN A 95 11.21 -2.86 16.61
C GLN A 95 9.74 -2.49 16.88
N PHE A 96 8.98 -2.07 15.86
CA PHE A 96 7.54 -1.86 16.01
C PHE A 96 6.82 -3.17 16.32
N LEU A 97 7.15 -4.26 15.62
CA LEU A 97 6.53 -5.56 15.82
C LEU A 97 6.79 -6.10 17.24
N LYS A 98 8.05 -6.04 17.70
CA LYS A 98 8.42 -6.47 19.06
C LYS A 98 7.73 -5.65 20.15
N HIS A 99 7.62 -4.33 19.96
CA HIS A 99 6.88 -3.48 20.90
C HIS A 99 5.40 -3.84 20.97
N VAL A 100 4.77 -4.11 19.82
CA VAL A 100 3.35 -4.50 19.76
C VAL A 100 3.13 -5.88 20.38
N GLU A 101 4.04 -6.82 20.16
CA GLU A 101 4.03 -8.14 20.79
C GLU A 101 4.11 -8.05 22.32
N GLU A 102 5.05 -7.26 22.85
CA GLU A 102 5.22 -7.09 24.30
C GLU A 102 4.04 -6.34 24.94
N PHE A 103 3.45 -5.40 24.21
CA PHE A 103 2.35 -4.57 24.71
C PHE A 103 1.00 -5.29 24.73
N ALA A 104 0.70 -6.11 23.71
CA ALA A 104 -0.61 -6.72 23.57
C ALA A 104 -0.67 -8.12 24.23
N PRO A 105 -1.64 -8.39 25.14
CA PRO A 105 -1.68 -9.61 25.96
C PRO A 105 -2.01 -10.89 25.17
N ARG A 106 -2.40 -10.76 23.91
CA ARG A 106 -2.73 -11.86 22.98
C ARG A 106 -2.11 -11.59 21.62
N ALA A 107 -0.83 -11.23 21.62
CA ALA A 107 -0.06 -11.08 20.39
C ALA A 107 0.90 -12.25 20.21
N VAL A 108 1.09 -12.65 18.96
CA VAL A 108 2.05 -13.68 18.58
C VAL A 108 2.98 -13.10 17.53
N TYR A 109 4.28 -13.23 17.75
CA TYR A 109 5.30 -12.88 16.77
C TYR A 109 5.79 -14.12 16.04
N THR A 110 5.83 -14.02 14.71
CA THR A 110 6.33 -15.07 13.82
C THR A 110 7.19 -14.45 12.72
N SER A 111 8.20 -15.18 12.28
CA SER A 111 8.97 -14.83 11.08
C SER A 111 8.44 -15.62 9.89
N GLY A 112 8.25 -14.96 8.75
CA GLY A 112 7.75 -15.57 7.51
C GLY A 112 8.63 -16.70 6.98
N LYS A 113 9.93 -16.70 7.30
CA LYS A 113 10.88 -17.75 6.90
C LYS A 113 10.87 -18.96 7.84
N ALA A 114 10.64 -18.72 9.13
CA ALA A 114 10.59 -19.78 10.15
C ALA A 114 9.20 -20.41 10.27
N SER A 115 8.20 -19.79 9.63
CA SER A 115 6.81 -20.24 9.64
C SER A 115 6.56 -21.19 8.47
N SER A 116 5.72 -22.19 8.71
CA SER A 116 5.15 -23.05 7.67
C SER A 116 3.63 -22.87 7.64
N ALA A 117 2.95 -23.20 6.53
CA ALA A 117 1.48 -23.14 6.46
C ALA A 117 0.81 -23.87 7.64
N ALA A 118 1.35 -25.02 8.04
CA ALA A 118 0.85 -25.81 9.16
C ALA A 118 1.02 -25.08 10.50
N GLY A 119 2.17 -24.41 10.70
CA GLY A 119 2.44 -23.62 11.90
C GLY A 119 1.67 -22.30 11.97
N LEU A 120 1.29 -21.71 10.82
CA LEU A 120 0.49 -20.48 10.77
C LEU A 120 -1.00 -20.74 10.96
N THR A 121 -1.53 -21.78 10.32
CA THR A 121 -2.97 -22.05 10.28
C THR A 121 -3.39 -23.06 11.35
N ALA A 122 -3.51 -24.33 10.98
CA ALA A 122 -3.62 -25.44 11.92
C ALA A 122 -3.10 -26.72 11.23
N ALA A 123 -2.52 -27.59 12.04
CA ALA A 123 -2.01 -28.88 11.60
C ALA A 123 -2.91 -30.00 12.11
N VAL A 124 -3.00 -31.09 11.35
CA VAL A 124 -3.62 -32.32 11.85
C VAL A 124 -2.50 -33.29 12.18
N VAL A 125 -2.33 -33.55 13.47
CA VAL A 125 -1.30 -34.45 14.00
C VAL A 125 -1.99 -35.70 14.52
N LYS A 126 -1.37 -36.87 14.30
CA LYS A 126 -1.84 -38.11 14.88
C LYS A 126 -1.26 -38.23 16.28
N ASP A 127 -2.12 -38.25 17.28
CA ASP A 127 -1.69 -38.45 18.66
C ASP A 127 -1.27 -39.93 18.87
N GLU A 128 -0.11 -40.14 19.51
CA GLU A 128 0.43 -41.48 19.73
C GLU A 128 -0.31 -42.23 20.84
N GLU A 129 -0.89 -41.50 21.80
CA GLU A 129 -1.62 -42.10 22.93
C GLU A 129 -3.04 -42.54 22.55
N SER A 130 -3.78 -41.67 21.86
CA SER A 130 -5.16 -41.97 21.44
C SER A 130 -5.28 -42.64 20.07
N HIS A 131 -4.21 -42.61 19.25
CA HIS A 131 -4.23 -42.99 17.83
C HIS A 131 -5.25 -42.21 16.97
N GLU A 132 -5.86 -41.15 17.50
CA GLU A 132 -6.78 -40.28 16.79
C GLU A 132 -6.04 -39.08 16.16
N PHE A 133 -6.65 -38.52 15.13
CA PHE A 133 -6.15 -37.30 14.49
C PHE A 133 -6.68 -36.08 15.26
N VAL A 134 -5.78 -35.38 15.95
CA VAL A 134 -6.07 -34.15 16.67
C VAL A 134 -5.64 -32.93 15.84
N ILE A 135 -6.32 -31.81 16.06
CA ILE A 135 -5.96 -30.55 15.43
C ILE A 135 -5.06 -29.76 16.38
N GLU A 136 -3.86 -29.44 15.93
CA GLU A 136 -2.99 -28.47 16.60
C GLU A 136 -3.24 -27.07 16.03
N ALA A 137 -3.52 -26.12 16.93
CA ALA A 137 -3.76 -24.73 16.57
C ALA A 137 -2.44 -24.05 16.19
N GLY A 138 -2.42 -23.39 15.03
CA GLY A 138 -1.29 -22.57 14.58
C GLY A 138 -1.31 -21.16 15.18
N ALA A 139 -0.29 -20.37 14.82
CA ALA A 139 -0.05 -19.02 15.34
C ALA A 139 -1.25 -18.07 15.15
N LEU A 140 -1.92 -18.12 13.99
CA LEU A 140 -3.10 -17.26 13.73
C LEU A 140 -4.28 -17.62 14.61
N MET A 141 -4.44 -18.89 14.98
CA MET A 141 -5.52 -19.32 15.86
C MET A 141 -5.24 -18.98 17.31
N LEU A 142 -3.98 -19.12 17.75
CA LEU A 142 -3.56 -18.74 19.11
C LEU A 142 -3.75 -17.24 19.35
N ALA A 143 -3.58 -16.43 18.30
CA ALA A 143 -3.77 -14.98 18.34
C ALA A 143 -5.23 -14.51 18.17
N ASP A 144 -6.27 -15.37 18.25
CA ASP A 144 -7.68 -14.96 18.06
C ASP A 144 -8.06 -13.75 18.94
N ASN A 145 -8.75 -12.77 18.32
CA ASN A 145 -9.09 -11.44 18.83
C ASN A 145 -7.92 -10.53 19.25
N GLY A 146 -6.70 -10.92 18.89
CA GLY A 146 -5.46 -10.20 19.14
C GLY A 146 -4.75 -9.76 17.86
N VAL A 147 -3.42 -9.71 17.93
CA VAL A 147 -2.56 -9.23 16.83
C VAL A 147 -1.55 -10.31 16.47
N CYS A 148 -1.49 -10.67 15.19
CA CYS A 148 -0.43 -11.52 14.65
C CYS A 148 0.63 -10.61 14.00
N CYS A 149 1.84 -10.61 14.55
CA CYS A 149 2.97 -9.90 14.00
C CYS A 149 3.78 -10.85 13.12
N ILE A 150 3.96 -10.50 11.85
CA ILE A 150 4.71 -11.29 10.87
C ILE A 150 5.87 -10.46 10.35
N ASP A 151 7.10 -10.85 10.69
CA ASP A 151 8.32 -10.25 10.13
C ASP A 151 8.76 -11.00 8.86
N GLU A 152 9.48 -10.32 7.97
CA GLU A 152 9.94 -10.85 6.68
C GLU A 152 8.82 -11.49 5.86
N PHE A 153 7.68 -10.81 5.76
CA PHE A 153 6.50 -11.31 5.04
C PHE A 153 6.80 -11.62 3.55
N ASP A 154 7.75 -10.90 2.94
CA ASP A 154 8.19 -11.11 1.55
C ASP A 154 8.97 -12.42 1.34
N LYS A 155 9.51 -13.02 2.41
CA LYS A 155 10.30 -14.27 2.36
C LYS A 155 9.47 -15.53 2.57
N MET A 156 8.17 -15.38 2.72
CA MET A 156 7.24 -16.49 2.91
C MET A 156 6.96 -17.23 1.60
N ASP A 157 6.86 -18.55 1.68
CA ASP A 157 6.52 -19.40 0.54
C ASP A 157 5.10 -19.13 0.01
N LEU A 158 4.88 -19.32 -1.29
CA LEU A 158 3.58 -19.07 -1.93
C LEU A 158 2.44 -19.91 -1.34
N LYS A 159 2.72 -21.13 -0.86
CA LYS A 159 1.70 -22.00 -0.23
C LYS A 159 1.16 -21.40 1.06
N ASP A 160 2.05 -20.81 1.85
CA ASP A 160 1.74 -20.20 3.14
C ASP A 160 1.01 -18.87 2.93
N GLN A 161 1.41 -18.12 1.91
CA GLN A 161 0.71 -16.91 1.47
C GLN A 161 -0.74 -17.19 1.05
N VAL A 162 -1.01 -18.30 0.35
CA VAL A 162 -2.38 -18.70 -0.03
C VAL A 162 -3.22 -19.03 1.20
N ALA A 163 -2.65 -19.74 2.17
CA ALA A 163 -3.34 -20.10 3.42
C ALA A 163 -3.68 -18.86 4.26
N ILE A 164 -2.75 -17.90 4.38
CA ILE A 164 -3.02 -16.62 5.03
C ILE A 164 -4.06 -15.80 4.26
N HIS A 165 -4.01 -15.81 2.92
CA HIS A 165 -5.00 -15.09 2.13
C HIS A 165 -6.42 -15.61 2.39
N GLU A 166 -6.63 -16.93 2.50
CA GLU A 166 -7.92 -17.52 2.90
C GLU A 166 -8.34 -17.03 4.30
N ALA A 167 -7.43 -17.11 5.27
CA ALA A 167 -7.69 -16.68 6.65
C ALA A 167 -8.03 -15.18 6.74
N MET A 168 -7.33 -14.32 6.00
CA MET A 168 -7.59 -12.87 5.94
C MET A 168 -8.86 -12.51 5.16
N GLU A 169 -9.26 -13.37 4.21
CA GLU A 169 -10.45 -13.18 3.41
C GLU A 169 -11.71 -13.46 4.22
N GLN A 170 -11.76 -14.64 4.82
CA GLN A 170 -12.97 -15.18 5.43
C GLN A 170 -13.00 -15.04 6.96
N GLN A 171 -11.87 -14.67 7.61
CA GLN A 171 -11.67 -14.75 9.06
C GLN A 171 -11.93 -16.14 9.66
N THR A 172 -11.91 -17.17 8.81
CA THR A 172 -12.08 -18.57 9.16
C THR A 172 -11.11 -19.41 8.35
N ILE A 173 -10.60 -20.47 8.95
CA ILE A 173 -9.72 -21.44 8.32
C ILE A 173 -10.48 -22.75 8.23
N SER A 174 -10.63 -23.27 7.01
CA SER A 174 -11.30 -24.54 6.77
C SER A 174 -10.28 -25.67 6.62
N ILE A 175 -10.43 -26.73 7.41
CA ILE A 175 -9.53 -27.89 7.37
C ILE A 175 -10.36 -29.13 7.06
N ALA A 176 -9.98 -29.81 5.98
CA ALA A 176 -10.52 -31.10 5.59
C ALA A 176 -9.34 -32.06 5.33
N LYS A 177 -8.81 -32.68 6.39
CA LYS A 177 -7.68 -33.62 6.33
C LYS A 177 -7.90 -34.78 7.28
N ALA A 178 -7.43 -35.97 6.88
CA ALA A 178 -7.44 -37.19 7.69
C ALA A 178 -8.81 -37.53 8.33
N GLY A 179 -9.91 -37.26 7.63
CA GLY A 179 -11.27 -37.51 8.12
C GLY A 179 -11.84 -36.44 9.05
N VAL A 180 -11.05 -35.43 9.42
CA VAL A 180 -11.49 -34.30 10.23
C VAL A 180 -11.90 -33.15 9.32
N LYS A 181 -13.19 -32.77 9.41
CA LYS A 181 -13.75 -31.57 8.77
C LYS A 181 -14.10 -30.55 9.86
N ALA A 182 -13.26 -29.54 10.02
CA ALA A 182 -13.45 -28.49 11.01
C ALA A 182 -13.28 -27.12 10.36
N SER A 183 -14.05 -26.15 10.85
CA SER A 183 -13.90 -24.73 10.51
C SER A 183 -13.55 -23.99 11.78
N LEU A 184 -12.40 -23.31 11.75
CA LEU A 184 -11.81 -22.66 12.92
C LEU A 184 -11.81 -21.15 12.68
N ASN A 185 -12.19 -20.38 13.69
CA ASN A 185 -12.22 -18.93 13.57
C ASN A 185 -10.81 -18.35 13.78
N ALA A 186 -10.45 -17.37 12.96
CA ALA A 186 -9.16 -16.68 13.01
C ALA A 186 -9.38 -15.17 12.88
N ARG A 187 -10.00 -14.57 13.90
CA ARG A 187 -10.28 -13.11 13.95
C ARG A 187 -9.06 -12.39 14.48
N THR A 188 -8.04 -12.27 13.64
CA THR A 188 -6.78 -11.64 14.02
C THR A 188 -6.50 -10.44 13.15
N SER A 189 -5.93 -9.42 13.77
CA SER A 189 -5.36 -8.27 13.07
C SER A 189 -3.93 -8.61 12.69
N ILE A 190 -3.56 -8.43 11.42
CA ILE A 190 -2.19 -8.74 10.97
C ILE A 190 -1.37 -7.45 10.89
N LEU A 191 -0.22 -7.45 11.57
CA LEU A 191 0.85 -6.49 11.42
C LEU A 191 2.01 -7.14 10.68
N ALA A 192 2.20 -6.78 9.41
CA ALA A 192 3.26 -7.36 8.57
C ALA A 192 4.41 -6.37 8.38
N ALA A 193 5.65 -6.86 8.46
CA ALA A 193 6.83 -6.14 7.99
C ALA A 193 7.40 -6.84 6.74
N ALA A 194 7.73 -6.04 5.73
CA ALA A 194 8.29 -6.53 4.48
C ALA A 194 9.48 -5.68 4.04
N ASN A 195 10.38 -6.31 3.27
CA ASN A 195 11.52 -5.65 2.64
C ASN A 195 11.29 -5.48 1.14
N PRO A 196 11.80 -4.42 0.51
CA PRO A 196 11.83 -4.30 -0.94
C PRO A 196 12.75 -5.37 -1.54
N VAL A 197 12.45 -5.78 -2.78
CA VAL A 197 13.15 -6.88 -3.47
C VAL A 197 14.65 -6.58 -3.65
N ASP A 198 14.99 -5.34 -4.03
CA ASP A 198 16.38 -4.90 -4.27
C ASP A 198 17.08 -4.44 -2.99
N GLY A 199 16.47 -4.62 -1.81
CA GLY A 199 16.98 -4.13 -0.53
C GLY A 199 16.86 -2.61 -0.34
N ARG A 200 16.65 -1.82 -1.40
CA ARG A 200 16.28 -0.40 -1.33
C ARG A 200 14.96 -0.14 -2.03
N TYR A 201 14.16 0.77 -1.49
CA TYR A 201 12.88 1.15 -2.06
C TYR A 201 13.07 2.15 -3.22
N ASN A 202 12.73 1.73 -4.44
CA ASN A 202 12.81 2.58 -5.63
C ASN A 202 11.49 3.33 -5.84
N ARG A 203 11.49 4.67 -5.65
CA ARG A 203 10.29 5.51 -5.83
C ARG A 203 9.77 5.59 -7.27
N SER A 204 10.63 5.26 -8.24
CA SER A 204 10.30 5.23 -9.68
C SER A 204 9.51 3.99 -10.11
N LYS A 205 9.57 2.92 -9.33
CA LYS A 205 8.84 1.68 -9.61
C LYS A 205 7.53 1.65 -8.82
N SER A 206 6.55 0.92 -9.35
CA SER A 206 5.33 0.65 -8.60
C SER A 206 5.60 -0.27 -7.39
N LEU A 207 4.83 -0.12 -6.32
CA LEU A 207 4.83 -0.95 -5.11
C LEU A 207 4.74 -2.45 -5.43
N LYS A 208 3.96 -2.83 -6.45
CA LYS A 208 3.84 -4.23 -6.89
C LYS A 208 5.16 -4.78 -7.45
N GLN A 209 5.97 -3.94 -8.08
CA GLN A 209 7.30 -4.32 -8.58
C GLN A 209 8.35 -4.25 -7.46
N ASN A 210 8.19 -3.32 -6.51
CA ASN A 210 9.09 -3.16 -5.38
C ASN A 210 8.96 -4.26 -4.32
N VAL A 211 7.79 -4.90 -4.21
CA VAL A 211 7.54 -5.91 -3.17
C VAL A 211 7.05 -7.22 -3.80
N ASN A 212 7.66 -8.33 -3.39
CA ASN A 212 7.31 -9.67 -3.85
C ASN A 212 6.07 -10.24 -3.12
N MET A 213 4.91 -9.62 -3.32
CA MET A 213 3.63 -10.07 -2.78
C MET A 213 2.58 -10.24 -3.86
N SER A 214 1.64 -11.16 -3.64
CA SER A 214 0.51 -11.34 -4.56
C SER A 214 -0.49 -10.17 -4.47
N ALA A 215 -1.05 -9.77 -5.62
CA ALA A 215 -2.04 -8.70 -5.71
C ALA A 215 -3.29 -8.93 -4.81
N PRO A 216 -3.81 -10.17 -4.67
CA PRO A 216 -4.92 -10.44 -3.75
C PRO A 216 -4.58 -10.04 -2.31
N ILE A 217 -3.40 -10.44 -1.79
CA ILE A 217 -2.96 -10.11 -0.44
C ILE A 217 -2.82 -8.61 -0.25
N MET A 218 -2.18 -7.92 -1.21
CA MET A 218 -1.99 -6.47 -1.14
C MET A 218 -3.33 -5.74 -0.96
N SER A 219 -4.38 -6.19 -1.65
CA SER A 219 -5.70 -5.59 -1.54
C SER A 219 -6.46 -5.89 -0.23
N ARG A 220 -6.01 -6.85 0.59
CA ARG A 220 -6.60 -7.19 1.90
C ARG A 220 -6.01 -6.37 3.05
N PHE A 221 -4.85 -5.75 2.83
CA PHE A 221 -4.26 -4.79 3.75
C PHE A 221 -4.94 -3.43 3.57
N ASP A 222 -5.28 -2.80 4.69
CA ASP A 222 -6.00 -1.54 4.74
C ASP A 222 -5.04 -0.34 4.69
N LEU A 223 -3.87 -0.50 5.32
CA LEU A 223 -2.84 0.53 5.39
C LEU A 223 -1.49 -0.03 4.94
N PHE A 224 -0.83 0.70 4.05
CA PHE A 224 0.56 0.50 3.69
C PHE A 224 1.39 1.69 4.14
N PHE A 225 2.45 1.43 4.89
CA PHE A 225 3.42 2.44 5.23
C PHE A 225 4.75 2.06 4.58
N VAL A 226 5.23 2.88 3.64
CA VAL A 226 6.58 2.72 3.12
C VAL A 226 7.51 3.66 3.86
N LEU A 227 8.57 3.09 4.41
CA LEU A 227 9.69 3.77 5.00
C LEU A 227 10.83 3.81 4.00
N VAL A 228 11.19 5.02 3.58
CA VAL A 228 12.38 5.27 2.77
C VAL A 228 13.44 5.84 3.69
N ASP A 229 14.63 5.27 3.65
CA ASP A 229 15.79 5.77 4.38
C ASP A 229 16.40 6.96 3.63
N ASP A 230 15.94 8.17 3.96
CA ASP A 230 16.49 9.41 3.43
C ASP A 230 17.64 9.87 4.35
N CYS A 231 18.88 9.84 3.87
CA CYS A 231 20.05 10.26 4.64
C CYS A 231 19.95 11.76 4.98
N ASN A 232 19.61 12.08 6.22
CA ASN A 232 19.45 13.45 6.70
C ASN A 232 20.15 13.62 8.05
N GLU A 233 21.10 14.55 8.10
CA GLU A 233 21.94 14.78 9.27
C GLU A 233 21.13 15.13 10.53
N VAL A 234 20.01 15.84 10.38
CA VAL A 234 19.17 16.25 11.52
C VAL A 234 18.46 15.05 12.14
N THR A 235 17.91 14.17 11.31
CA THR A 235 17.23 12.96 11.78
C THR A 235 18.22 11.97 12.35
N ASP A 236 19.39 11.84 11.72
CA ASP A 236 20.44 10.92 12.15
C ASP A 236 21.02 11.36 13.49
N TYR A 237 21.22 12.66 13.71
CA TYR A 237 21.62 13.20 15.00
C TYR A 237 20.58 12.90 16.10
N ALA A 238 19.29 13.10 15.80
CA ALA A 238 18.20 12.82 16.73
C ALA A 238 18.13 11.32 17.08
N ILE A 239 18.26 10.44 16.09
CA ILE A 239 18.29 8.98 16.26
C ILE A 239 19.52 8.57 17.09
N ALA A 240 20.71 9.06 16.74
CA ALA A 240 21.95 8.75 17.43
C ALA A 240 21.89 9.17 18.90
N ARG A 241 21.40 10.39 19.18
CA ARG A 241 21.17 10.86 20.56
C ARG A 241 20.25 9.91 21.33
N ARG A 242 19.14 9.50 20.70
CA ARG A 242 18.18 8.60 21.35
C ARG A 242 18.75 7.22 21.66
N ILE A 243 19.57 6.67 20.76
CA ILE A 243 20.26 5.38 20.96
C ILE A 243 21.28 5.49 22.09
N VAL A 244 22.07 6.58 22.11
CA VAL A 244 23.06 6.82 23.17
C VAL A 244 22.36 6.97 24.54
N ASP A 245 21.26 7.73 24.62
CA ASP A 245 20.49 7.89 25.85
C ASP A 245 19.97 6.54 26.38
N LEU A 246 19.54 5.64 25.49
CA LEU A 246 19.07 4.30 25.83
C LEU A 246 20.21 3.41 26.36
N HIS A 247 21.37 3.43 25.69
CA HIS A 247 22.55 2.65 26.10
C HIS A 247 23.22 3.18 27.38
N ALA A 248 23.14 4.48 27.63
CA ALA A 248 23.66 5.12 28.85
C ALA A 248 22.86 4.77 30.12
N LYS A 249 21.80 3.93 30.02
CA LYS A 249 20.93 3.51 31.12
C LYS A 249 20.30 4.66 31.92
N ASN A 250 20.09 5.81 31.30
CA ASN A 250 19.14 6.82 31.81
C ASN A 250 17.71 6.38 31.46
N VAL A 251 17.26 5.26 32.06
CA VAL A 251 15.89 4.73 31.91
C VAL A 251 14.84 5.74 32.41
N GLN A 252 15.26 6.72 33.24
CA GLN A 252 14.44 7.83 33.72
C GLN A 252 14.18 8.93 32.67
N SER A 253 14.85 8.93 31.51
CA SER A 253 14.75 10.02 30.52
C SER A 253 13.57 9.91 29.56
N VAL A 254 12.71 8.92 29.74
CA VAL A 254 11.49 8.79 28.95
C VAL A 254 10.31 9.21 29.81
N GLU A 255 10.05 10.52 29.87
CA GLU A 255 8.78 11.01 30.37
C GLU A 255 7.66 10.48 29.46
N ARG A 256 6.93 9.48 29.97
CA ARG A 256 5.68 9.02 29.37
C ARG A 256 4.56 9.66 30.17
N VAL A 257 3.58 10.21 29.47
CA VAL A 257 2.39 10.79 30.11
C VAL A 257 1.53 9.68 30.70
N TYR A 258 1.44 8.53 30.00
CA TYR A 258 0.66 7.38 30.44
C TYR A 258 1.53 6.13 30.55
N SER A 259 1.26 5.31 31.56
CA SER A 259 1.88 3.99 31.73
C SER A 259 1.33 2.99 30.70
N PRO A 260 2.13 2.03 30.19
CA PRO A 260 1.63 0.99 29.28
C PRO A 260 0.43 0.23 29.85
N ASP A 261 0.42 -0.06 31.16
CA ASP A 261 -0.70 -0.75 31.80
C ASP A 261 -2.01 0.06 31.76
N GLU A 262 -1.90 1.39 31.89
CA GLU A 262 -3.05 2.31 31.82
C GLU A 262 -3.60 2.36 30.40
N ILE A 263 -2.71 2.40 29.39
CA ILE A 263 -3.10 2.37 27.98
C ILE A 263 -3.77 1.03 27.63
N GLN A 264 -3.24 -0.09 28.13
CA GLN A 264 -3.82 -1.41 27.87
C GLN A 264 -5.23 -1.53 28.45
N ARG A 265 -5.46 -1.05 29.68
CA ARG A 265 -6.79 -0.98 30.29
C ARG A 265 -7.72 -0.05 29.50
N TYR A 266 -7.21 1.10 29.07
CA TYR A 266 -7.98 2.05 28.25
C TYR A 266 -8.43 1.42 26.92
N ILE A 267 -7.53 0.73 26.21
CA ILE A 267 -7.85 0.03 24.97
C ILE A 267 -8.90 -1.06 25.21
N LEU A 268 -8.75 -1.85 26.28
CA LEU A 268 -9.72 -2.90 26.62
C LEU A 268 -11.13 -2.33 26.83
N PHE A 269 -11.22 -1.18 27.52
CA PHE A 269 -12.48 -0.46 27.72
C PHE A 269 -13.02 0.14 26.42
N ALA A 270 -12.19 0.85 25.66
CA ALA A 270 -12.56 1.52 24.42
C ALA A 270 -13.02 0.54 23.31
N ARG A 271 -12.47 -0.69 23.28
CA ARG A 271 -12.86 -1.75 22.33
C ARG A 271 -14.31 -2.21 22.47
N GLN A 272 -14.95 -1.96 23.62
CA GLN A 272 -16.33 -2.37 23.86
C GLN A 272 -17.35 -1.47 23.17
N PHE A 273 -16.97 -0.24 22.81
CA PHE A 273 -17.86 0.68 22.11
C PHE A 273 -18.07 0.25 20.66
N GLN A 274 -19.32 0.30 20.20
CA GLN A 274 -19.69 0.06 18.81
C GLN A 274 -20.23 1.35 18.18
N PRO A 275 -19.35 2.23 17.69
CA PRO A 275 -19.78 3.52 17.15
C PRO A 275 -20.64 3.35 15.90
N LYS A 276 -21.75 4.10 15.84
CA LYS A 276 -22.64 4.15 14.68
C LYS A 276 -22.27 5.31 13.77
N ILE A 277 -22.35 5.08 12.46
CA ILE A 277 -22.06 6.11 11.46
C ILE A 277 -23.26 7.05 11.34
N THR A 278 -23.02 8.35 11.55
CA THR A 278 -24.04 9.38 11.36
C THR A 278 -24.30 9.62 9.88
N ARG A 279 -25.50 10.11 9.52
CA ARG A 279 -25.86 10.41 8.13
C ARG A 279 -24.91 11.44 7.50
N GLU A 280 -24.52 12.46 8.26
CA GLU A 280 -23.55 13.48 7.82
C GLU A 280 -22.18 12.85 7.51
N ALA A 281 -21.70 11.94 8.36
CA ALA A 281 -20.44 11.23 8.12
C ALA A 281 -20.55 10.30 6.90
N GLN A 282 -21.69 9.64 6.68
CA GLN A 282 -21.91 8.78 5.52
C GLN A 282 -21.82 9.57 4.20
N GLU A 283 -22.50 10.71 4.12
CA GLU A 283 -22.43 11.60 2.95
C GLU A 283 -20.98 12.09 2.72
N PHE A 284 -20.27 12.41 3.80
CA PHE A 284 -18.87 12.84 3.74
C PHE A 284 -17.92 11.73 3.26
N VAL A 285 -18.09 10.48 3.71
CA VAL A 285 -17.31 9.32 3.26
C VAL A 285 -17.48 9.11 1.74
N VAL A 286 -18.72 9.21 1.24
CA VAL A 286 -19.00 9.05 -0.19
C VAL A 286 -18.34 10.15 -1.02
N ASP A 287 -18.37 11.40 -0.55
CA ASP A 287 -17.67 12.51 -1.20
C ASP A 287 -16.15 12.29 -1.22
N GLN A 288 -15.54 11.89 -0.10
CA GLN A 288 -14.10 11.60 -0.06
C GLN A 288 -13.71 10.43 -0.98
N TYR A 289 -14.53 9.39 -1.06
CA TYR A 289 -14.29 8.27 -1.99
C TYR A 289 -14.36 8.69 -3.45
N LYS A 290 -15.34 9.54 -3.83
CA LYS A 290 -15.42 10.10 -5.18
C LYS A 290 -14.18 10.90 -5.53
N ARG A 291 -13.72 11.77 -4.62
CA ARG A 291 -12.49 12.57 -4.80
C ARG A 291 -11.26 11.69 -4.94
N LEU A 292 -11.15 10.63 -4.13
CA LEU A 292 -10.05 9.67 -4.19
C LEU A 292 -9.98 9.01 -5.57
N ARG A 293 -11.12 8.58 -6.11
CA ARG A 293 -11.20 7.93 -7.42
C ARG A 293 -11.00 8.89 -8.59
N GLN A 294 -11.47 10.13 -8.50
CA GLN A 294 -11.23 11.16 -9.52
C GLN A 294 -9.75 11.50 -9.66
N ARG A 295 -9.01 11.53 -8.55
CA ARG A 295 -7.56 11.76 -8.57
C ARG A 295 -6.80 10.71 -9.37
N GLU A 296 -7.26 9.45 -9.36
CA GLU A 296 -6.67 8.37 -10.17
C GLU A 296 -6.95 8.56 -11.67
N ILE A 297 -8.15 9.04 -12.02
CA ILE A 297 -8.58 9.21 -13.41
C ILE A 297 -7.84 10.37 -14.09
N SER A 298 -7.56 11.47 -13.37
CA SER A 298 -6.95 12.67 -13.95
C SER A 298 -5.49 12.55 -14.38
N GLY A 299 -4.85 11.37 -14.28
CA GLY A 299 -3.55 11.07 -14.94
C GLY A 299 -2.31 11.86 -14.46
N ALA A 300 -2.47 12.94 -13.71
CA ALA A 300 -1.39 13.85 -13.30
C ALA A 300 -0.35 13.21 -12.38
N THR A 301 -0.71 12.13 -11.67
CA THR A 301 0.22 11.33 -10.87
C THR A 301 -0.19 9.88 -10.98
N LYS A 302 0.65 9.02 -11.57
CA LYS A 302 0.42 7.59 -11.64
C LYS A 302 0.50 7.04 -10.22
N SER A 303 -0.64 6.78 -9.58
CA SER A 303 -0.65 6.17 -8.26
C SER A 303 -0.08 4.76 -8.34
N SER A 304 0.64 4.35 -7.31
CA SER A 304 1.28 3.04 -7.28
C SER A 304 0.29 1.86 -7.24
N TRP A 305 -0.99 2.14 -7.01
CA TRP A 305 -2.02 1.16 -6.72
C TRP A 305 -3.39 1.66 -7.16
N ARG A 306 -4.22 0.74 -7.70
CA ARG A 306 -5.60 1.04 -8.13
C ARG A 306 -6.55 1.12 -6.95
N ILE A 307 -7.34 2.18 -6.85
CA ILE A 307 -8.30 2.35 -5.75
C ILE A 307 -9.53 1.47 -6.00
N THR A 308 -9.86 0.60 -5.04
CA THR A 308 -11.00 -0.33 -5.12
C THR A 308 -12.02 -0.05 -4.01
N VAL A 309 -13.17 -0.72 -4.05
CA VAL A 309 -14.19 -0.64 -2.99
C VAL A 309 -13.65 -1.10 -1.63
N ARG A 310 -12.63 -1.97 -1.60
CA ARG A 310 -12.00 -2.39 -0.33
C ARG A 310 -11.44 -1.20 0.45
N GLN A 311 -10.92 -0.18 -0.24
CA GLN A 311 -10.41 1.04 0.40
C GLN A 311 -11.52 1.89 1.04
N LEU A 312 -12.73 1.85 0.49
CA LEU A 312 -13.90 2.46 1.11
C LEU A 312 -14.25 1.76 2.43
N GLU A 313 -14.23 0.43 2.44
CA GLU A 313 -14.44 -0.35 3.66
C GLU A 313 -13.33 -0.09 4.69
N SER A 314 -12.07 -0.01 4.25
CA SER A 314 -10.93 0.36 5.11
C SER A 314 -11.14 1.74 5.75
N MET A 315 -11.59 2.73 4.98
CA MET A 315 -11.88 4.08 5.49
C MET A 315 -12.97 4.07 6.56
N LEU A 316 -14.02 3.26 6.39
CA LEU A 316 -15.07 3.08 7.39
C LEU A 316 -14.52 2.45 8.66
N ARG A 317 -13.76 1.34 8.56
CA ARG A 317 -13.15 0.69 9.72
C ARG A 317 -12.20 1.60 10.48
N LEU A 318 -11.36 2.38 9.78
CA LEU A 318 -10.46 3.37 10.39
C LEU A 318 -11.24 4.48 11.10
N SER A 319 -12.35 4.93 10.52
CA SER A 319 -13.21 5.96 11.13
C SER A 319 -13.90 5.45 12.40
N GLU A 320 -14.33 4.19 12.41
CA GLU A 320 -14.90 3.52 13.57
C GLU A 320 -13.85 3.30 14.66
N ALA A 321 -12.66 2.83 14.31
CA ALA A 321 -11.54 2.68 15.25
C ALA A 321 -11.14 4.02 15.88
N MET A 322 -11.15 5.10 15.09
CA MET A 322 -10.91 6.46 15.59
C MET A 322 -12.00 6.91 16.56
N ALA A 323 -13.27 6.61 16.28
CA ALA A 323 -14.37 6.96 17.18
C ALA A 323 -14.30 6.17 18.51
N ARG A 324 -13.91 4.89 18.45
CA ARG A 324 -13.63 4.06 19.64
C ARG A 324 -12.54 4.64 20.52
N MET A 325 -11.46 5.13 19.92
CA MET A 325 -10.36 5.75 20.66
C MET A 325 -10.82 6.97 21.48
N TYR A 326 -11.83 7.73 21.03
CA TYR A 326 -12.40 8.85 21.80
C TYR A 326 -13.59 8.43 22.69
N CYS A 327 -13.85 7.12 22.84
CA CYS A 327 -15.03 6.57 23.53
C CYS A 327 -16.36 7.20 23.06
N SER A 328 -16.48 7.51 21.76
CA SER A 328 -17.68 8.09 21.17
C SER A 328 -18.58 7.00 20.60
N GLU A 329 -19.88 7.04 20.88
CA GLU A 329 -20.89 6.13 20.31
C GLU A 329 -21.26 6.48 18.86
N GLU A 330 -20.84 7.64 18.37
CA GLU A 330 -21.16 8.13 17.03
C GLU A 330 -19.90 8.54 16.27
N VAL A 331 -19.84 8.18 14.99
CA VAL A 331 -18.80 8.62 14.06
C VAL A 331 -19.16 10.00 13.52
N LYS A 332 -18.37 10.99 13.92
CA LYS A 332 -18.41 12.38 13.44
C LYS A 332 -17.56 12.57 12.18
N PRO A 333 -17.86 13.58 11.33
CA PRO A 333 -17.05 13.89 10.13
C PRO A 333 -15.57 14.19 10.44
N LYS A 334 -15.25 14.64 11.66
CA LYS A 334 -13.86 14.87 12.09
C LYS A 334 -13.02 13.60 12.06
N HIS A 335 -13.58 12.46 12.47
CA HIS A 335 -12.89 11.17 12.46
C HIS A 335 -12.63 10.69 11.03
N VAL A 336 -13.63 10.87 10.15
CA VAL A 336 -13.50 10.50 8.72
C VAL A 336 -12.42 11.33 8.03
N LYS A 337 -12.36 12.64 8.30
CA LYS A 337 -11.30 13.52 7.75
C LYS A 337 -9.91 13.03 8.12
N GLU A 338 -9.71 12.66 9.38
CA GLU A 338 -8.41 12.17 9.85
C GLU A 338 -8.08 10.77 9.30
N ALA A 339 -9.06 9.87 9.25
CA ALA A 339 -8.90 8.56 8.63
C ALA A 339 -8.55 8.68 7.14
N PHE A 340 -9.19 9.62 6.41
CA PHE A 340 -8.87 9.92 5.02
C PHE A 340 -7.49 10.53 4.85
N ARG A 341 -7.07 11.42 5.76
CA ARG A 341 -5.70 11.99 5.77
C ARG A 341 -4.66 10.88 5.90
N LEU A 342 -4.87 9.94 6.82
CA LEU A 342 -3.97 8.82 7.03
C LEU A 342 -3.94 7.88 5.81
N LEU A 343 -5.12 7.55 5.26
CA LEU A 343 -5.23 6.71 4.06
C LEU A 343 -4.54 7.34 2.85
N ASN A 344 -4.73 8.65 2.62
CA ASN A 344 -4.06 9.36 1.53
C ASN A 344 -2.54 9.38 1.68
N LYS A 345 -2.03 9.51 2.91
CA LYS A 345 -0.58 9.42 3.16
C LYS A 345 -0.04 8.01 2.96
N SER A 346 -0.88 6.99 3.14
CA SER A 346 -0.52 5.58 2.90
C SER A 346 -0.40 5.24 1.41
N ILE A 347 -1.16 5.93 0.55
CA ILE A 347 -1.11 5.75 -0.90
C ILE A 347 0.03 6.59 -1.46
N ILE A 348 1.17 5.95 -1.68
CA ILE A 348 2.35 6.62 -2.22
C ILE A 348 2.17 6.83 -3.73
N CYS A 349 2.34 8.08 -4.15
CA CYS A 349 2.49 8.44 -5.55
C CYS A 349 3.79 7.82 -6.06
N VAL A 350 3.74 7.13 -7.21
CA VAL A 350 4.99 6.79 -7.90
C VAL A 350 5.55 8.10 -8.41
N ASP A 351 6.77 8.41 -8.00
CA ASP A 351 7.49 9.52 -8.60
C ASP A 351 7.93 9.03 -9.98
N SER A 352 7.22 9.47 -11.03
CA SER A 352 7.75 9.32 -12.38
C SER A 352 9.11 10.03 -12.39
N PRO A 353 10.23 9.35 -12.70
CA PRO A 353 11.47 10.08 -12.89
C PRO A 353 11.23 11.13 -13.97
N ASP A 354 11.68 12.36 -13.75
CA ASP A 354 11.81 13.34 -14.82
C ASP A 354 12.50 12.63 -15.98
N ILE A 355 11.86 12.64 -17.16
CA ILE A 355 12.40 11.97 -18.34
C ILE A 355 13.72 12.66 -18.67
N ASN A 356 14.82 12.11 -18.19
CA ASN A 356 16.15 12.65 -18.43
C ASN A 356 16.54 12.26 -19.86
N PHE A 357 16.38 13.19 -20.79
CA PHE A 357 16.63 13.00 -22.23
C PHE A 357 18.13 12.89 -22.59
N ASP A 358 19.03 12.87 -21.62
CA ASP A 358 20.47 13.09 -21.82
C ASP A 358 21.36 11.87 -21.57
N GLN A 359 20.79 10.70 -21.25
CA GLN A 359 21.58 9.49 -20.92
C GLN A 359 21.24 8.28 -21.79
N GLU A 360 21.33 8.38 -23.12
CA GLU A 360 21.44 7.19 -23.97
C GLU A 360 22.38 7.47 -25.15
N GLN A 361 23.69 7.51 -24.90
CA GLN A 361 24.71 7.60 -25.95
C GLN A 361 25.67 6.41 -26.03
N ASP A 362 25.53 5.35 -25.21
CA ASP A 362 26.58 4.32 -25.12
C ASP A 362 26.13 2.84 -25.11
N ASP A 363 24.93 2.48 -25.57
CA ASP A 363 24.56 1.05 -25.75
C ASP A 363 24.00 0.77 -27.16
N GLU A 364 24.84 0.90 -28.20
CA GLU A 364 24.61 0.21 -29.48
C GLU A 364 25.12 -1.25 -29.38
N ASP A 365 24.21 -2.20 -29.12
CA ASP A 365 24.45 -3.63 -29.32
C ASP A 365 24.33 -3.97 -30.84
N PRO A 366 25.39 -4.44 -31.54
CA PRO A 366 25.37 -4.55 -33.01
C PRO A 366 24.62 -5.75 -33.63
N ASN A 367 23.84 -6.55 -32.89
CA ASN A 367 23.43 -7.87 -33.40
C ASN A 367 22.00 -8.32 -33.05
N GLY A 368 21.00 -7.51 -33.40
CA GLY A 368 19.58 -7.82 -33.25
C GLY A 368 18.74 -7.55 -34.50
N GLN A 369 19.16 -8.02 -35.69
CA GLN A 369 18.29 -8.02 -36.87
C GLN A 369 17.13 -9.01 -36.68
N ILE A 370 15.96 -8.51 -36.29
CA ILE A 370 14.68 -9.19 -36.53
C ILE A 370 14.14 -8.63 -37.84
N SER A 371 14.39 -9.33 -38.94
CA SER A 371 13.79 -9.04 -40.24
C SER A 371 12.31 -9.45 -40.21
N VAL A 372 11.43 -8.53 -39.82
CA VAL A 372 10.02 -8.64 -40.14
C VAL A 372 9.90 -8.23 -41.61
N THR A 373 9.53 -9.16 -42.49
CA THR A 373 9.41 -8.91 -43.92
C THR A 373 8.29 -7.91 -44.20
N ASP A 374 8.65 -6.74 -44.73
CA ASP A 374 7.78 -5.60 -45.08
C ASP A 374 6.62 -5.90 -46.05
N GLU A 375 6.59 -7.10 -46.64
CA GLU A 375 5.57 -7.52 -47.60
C GLU A 375 4.22 -7.91 -46.95
N GLU A 376 4.19 -8.26 -45.66
CA GLU A 376 2.92 -8.67 -45.00
C GLU A 376 2.16 -7.50 -44.34
N LEU A 377 2.82 -6.39 -43.99
CA LEU A 377 2.13 -5.21 -43.44
C LEU A 377 1.52 -4.30 -44.51
N SER A 378 2.10 -4.30 -45.71
CA SER A 378 1.66 -3.45 -46.83
C SER A 378 0.36 -3.92 -47.47
N GLN A 379 -0.02 -5.20 -47.34
CA GLN A 379 -1.30 -5.73 -47.83
C GLN A 379 -2.46 -5.64 -46.82
N ALA A 380 -2.18 -5.47 -45.53
CA ALA A 380 -3.21 -5.43 -44.48
C ALA A 380 -3.76 -4.02 -44.20
N VAL A 381 -3.06 -2.96 -44.64
CA VAL A 381 -3.44 -1.57 -44.41
C VAL A 381 -3.88 -0.95 -45.73
N GLY A 382 -5.19 -0.80 -45.92
CA GLY A 382 -5.72 0.16 -46.90
C GLY A 382 -5.36 1.57 -46.44
N ILE A 383 -4.17 2.04 -46.82
CA ILE A 383 -3.64 3.34 -46.40
C ILE A 383 -4.43 4.45 -47.11
N ASN A 384 -5.18 5.23 -46.36
CA ASN A 384 -5.62 6.56 -46.80
C ASN A 384 -4.38 7.45 -46.91
N GLU A 385 -4.04 7.93 -48.10
CA GLU A 385 -2.89 8.81 -48.35
C GLU A 385 -2.93 10.13 -47.53
N GLU A 386 -4.08 10.47 -46.94
CA GLU A 386 -4.26 11.65 -46.08
C GLU A 386 -3.67 11.52 -44.66
N SER A 387 -3.34 10.31 -44.16
CA SER A 387 -2.89 10.14 -42.77
C SER A 387 -1.37 10.12 -42.56
N SER A 388 -0.59 10.22 -43.64
CA SER A 388 0.89 10.21 -43.55
C SER A 388 1.46 11.63 -43.48
N MET A 389 2.29 11.91 -42.47
CA MET A 389 2.95 13.20 -42.28
C MET A 389 4.47 13.01 -42.32
N LYS A 390 5.18 13.96 -42.94
CA LYS A 390 6.65 13.96 -42.94
C LYS A 390 7.20 14.36 -41.58
N LYS A 391 8.28 13.72 -41.13
CA LYS A 391 8.98 14.04 -39.87
C LYS A 391 9.29 15.54 -39.75
N SER A 392 9.88 16.13 -40.79
CA SER A 392 10.21 17.56 -40.83
C SER A 392 8.98 18.47 -40.75
N LYS A 393 7.84 18.04 -41.32
CA LYS A 393 6.59 18.82 -41.32
C LYS A 393 5.93 18.81 -39.94
N LEU A 394 5.99 17.68 -39.23
CA LEU A 394 5.46 17.54 -37.87
C LEU A 394 6.25 18.39 -36.87
N ILE A 395 7.58 18.37 -36.96
CA ILE A 395 8.46 19.18 -36.11
C ILE A 395 8.18 20.68 -36.34
N ASN A 396 8.11 21.11 -37.61
CA ASN A 396 7.81 22.50 -37.94
C ASN A 396 6.39 22.92 -37.52
N TRP A 397 5.40 22.03 -37.62
CA TRP A 397 4.04 22.32 -37.16
C TRP A 397 4.00 22.60 -35.65
N TYR A 398 4.66 21.76 -34.85
CA TYR A 398 4.69 21.92 -33.38
C TYR A 398 5.53 23.15 -32.97
N LEU A 399 6.64 23.42 -33.65
CA LEU A 399 7.43 24.63 -33.43
C LEU A 399 6.63 25.91 -33.72
N ASN A 400 5.77 25.91 -34.75
CA ASN A 400 4.89 27.04 -35.07
C ASN A 400 3.76 27.23 -34.03
N GLU A 401 3.28 26.15 -33.42
CA GLU A 401 2.25 26.24 -32.37
C GLU A 401 2.81 26.88 -31.09
N ILE A 402 4.08 26.60 -30.78
CA ILE A 402 4.79 27.07 -29.58
C ILE A 402 5.61 28.34 -29.86
N GLU A 403 5.58 28.87 -31.08
CA GLU A 403 6.33 30.07 -31.48
C GLU A 403 6.03 31.27 -30.56
N SER A 404 4.80 31.36 -30.04
CA SER A 404 4.40 32.41 -29.10
C SER A 404 5.01 32.30 -27.70
N GLU A 405 5.59 31.15 -27.34
CA GLU A 405 6.21 30.87 -26.04
C GLU A 405 7.75 30.87 -26.10
N ILE A 406 8.35 31.05 -27.28
CA ILE A 406 9.80 31.00 -27.48
C ILE A 406 10.35 32.42 -27.56
N GLU A 407 11.13 32.82 -26.55
CA GLU A 407 11.71 34.17 -26.49
C GLU A 407 13.16 34.23 -27.02
N SER A 408 13.85 33.08 -27.16
CA SER A 408 15.26 32.99 -27.53
C SER A 408 15.55 31.92 -28.59
N GLU A 409 16.53 32.19 -29.46
CA GLU A 409 17.03 31.26 -30.49
C GLU A 409 17.62 29.97 -29.88
N ASP A 410 18.29 30.09 -28.71
CA ASP A 410 18.83 28.95 -27.99
C ASP A 410 17.73 28.01 -27.46
N GLU A 411 16.58 28.57 -27.06
CA GLU A 411 15.43 27.81 -26.58
C GLU A 411 14.74 27.06 -27.73
N LEU A 412 14.72 27.68 -28.93
CA LEU A 412 14.20 27.05 -30.14
C LEU A 412 15.01 25.82 -30.54
N ILE A 413 16.34 25.91 -30.46
CA ILE A 413 17.25 24.79 -30.76
C ILE A 413 17.09 23.69 -29.71
N ALA A 414 17.04 24.04 -28.42
CA ALA A 414 16.81 23.09 -27.34
C ALA A 414 15.48 22.34 -27.50
N LYS A 415 14.37 23.06 -27.76
CA LYS A 415 13.05 22.45 -28.02
C LYS A 415 13.06 21.57 -29.26
N LYS A 416 13.70 21.99 -30.36
CA LYS A 416 13.85 21.18 -31.57
C LYS A 416 14.54 19.85 -31.28
N THR A 417 15.69 19.87 -30.58
CA THR A 417 16.41 18.65 -30.20
C THR A 417 15.59 17.75 -29.27
N LEU A 418 14.81 18.33 -28.36
CA LEU A 418 13.92 17.58 -27.47
C LEU A 418 12.79 16.90 -28.25
N ILE A 419 12.17 17.58 -29.22
CA ILE A 419 11.13 17.02 -30.08
C ILE A 419 11.68 15.85 -30.91
N GLU A 420 12.89 15.99 -31.47
CA GLU A 420 13.55 14.91 -32.22
C GLU A 420 13.81 13.67 -31.34
N LYS A 421 14.28 13.86 -30.10
CA LYS A 421 14.45 12.78 -29.11
C LYS A 421 13.11 12.13 -28.73
N VAL A 422 12.04 12.92 -28.58
CA VAL A 422 10.69 12.41 -28.29
C VAL A 422 10.15 11.59 -29.45
N ILE A 423 10.29 12.04 -30.70
CA ILE A 423 9.86 11.30 -31.89
C ILE A 423 10.60 9.97 -32.00
N HIS A 424 11.92 9.96 -31.78
CA HIS A 424 12.71 8.73 -31.77
C HIS A 424 12.18 7.72 -30.73
N ARG A 425 11.83 8.20 -29.53
CA ARG A 425 11.26 7.35 -28.48
C ARG A 425 9.87 6.80 -28.83
N LEU A 426 9.01 7.60 -29.46
CA LEU A 426 7.67 7.19 -29.89
C LEU A 426 7.70 6.11 -30.98
N ILE A 427 8.78 6.04 -31.76
CA ILE A 427 9.01 5.01 -32.77
C ILE A 427 9.55 3.72 -32.13
N HIS A 428 10.64 3.83 -31.37
CA HIS A 428 11.39 2.65 -30.91
C HIS A 428 10.86 1.99 -29.63
N PHE A 429 10.25 2.76 -28.71
CA PHE A 429 9.87 2.24 -27.38
C PHE A 429 8.36 2.15 -27.19
N ASP A 430 7.63 3.22 -27.56
CA ASP A 430 6.17 3.27 -27.32
C ASP A 430 5.36 2.68 -28.49
N HIS A 431 6.00 2.45 -29.65
CA HIS A 431 5.42 1.92 -30.89
C HIS A 431 4.14 2.63 -31.36
N ILE A 432 4.04 3.93 -31.04
CA ILE A 432 2.88 4.78 -31.38
C ILE A 432 2.99 5.24 -32.84
N ILE A 433 4.21 5.43 -33.33
CA ILE A 433 4.50 5.93 -34.67
C ILE A 433 5.37 4.92 -35.41
N ILE A 434 5.02 4.63 -36.67
CA ILE A 434 5.77 3.76 -37.57
C ILE A 434 6.46 4.64 -38.62
N GLU A 435 7.75 4.39 -38.82
CA GLU A 435 8.55 5.03 -39.87
C GLU A 435 8.47 4.19 -41.16
N LEU A 436 8.03 4.80 -42.26
CA LEU A 436 8.01 4.17 -43.58
C LEU A 436 9.19 4.70 -44.40
N SER A 437 10.20 3.87 -44.62
CA SER A 437 11.24 4.12 -45.62
C SER A 437 10.74 3.74 -47.00
N LYS A 438 10.88 4.62 -48.00
CA LYS A 438 10.64 4.24 -49.41
C LYS A 438 11.84 3.45 -49.94
N THR A 439 12.00 2.21 -49.52
CA THR A 439 13.03 1.32 -50.08
C THR A 439 12.38 0.21 -50.88
N GLY A 440 12.18 0.49 -52.17
CA GLY A 440 11.67 -0.45 -53.15
C GLY A 440 11.96 0.03 -54.57
N LEU A 441 13.25 0.09 -54.95
CA LEU A 441 13.77 -0.01 -56.31
C LEU A 441 15.30 0.16 -56.27
N GLU A 442 16.02 -0.96 -56.34
CA GLU A 442 17.46 -0.98 -56.58
C GLU A 442 17.80 -0.16 -57.84
N LYS A 443 18.60 0.90 -57.69
CA LYS A 443 19.36 1.49 -58.80
C LYS A 443 20.82 1.14 -58.63
N THR A 444 21.29 0.33 -59.55
CA THR A 444 22.68 -0.05 -59.77
C THR A 444 23.60 1.18 -59.84
N HIS A 445 24.76 1.03 -59.20
CA HIS A 445 25.85 2.00 -59.10
C HIS A 445 26.20 2.71 -60.42
N GLN A 446 26.41 4.04 -60.34
CA GLN A 446 27.46 4.75 -61.10
C GLN A 446 27.91 6.00 -60.32
N ASP A 447 29.21 6.26 -60.41
CA ASP A 447 30.05 7.14 -59.59
C ASP A 447 29.64 8.63 -59.48
N GLY A 448 29.91 9.21 -58.30
CA GLY A 448 30.49 10.56 -58.18
C GLY A 448 29.65 11.69 -57.55
N LYS A 449 30.05 12.05 -56.31
CA LYS A 449 29.97 13.35 -55.61
C LYS A 449 28.66 13.83 -54.94
N ASP A 450 28.87 14.25 -53.68
CA ASP A 450 28.16 15.23 -52.84
C ASP A 450 26.96 14.75 -51.97
N PRO A 451 26.71 15.43 -50.82
CA PRO A 451 26.58 14.78 -49.51
C PRO A 451 25.16 14.35 -49.14
N ILE A 452 25.11 13.50 -48.11
CA ILE A 452 23.97 12.94 -47.40
C ILE A 452 22.84 13.98 -47.23
N THR A 453 21.83 13.93 -48.10
CA THR A 453 20.50 14.42 -47.76
C THR A 453 19.84 13.35 -46.90
N GLU A 454 19.62 13.65 -45.62
CA GLU A 454 18.76 12.84 -44.75
C GLU A 454 17.42 12.61 -45.46
N GLU A 455 17.12 11.35 -45.78
CA GLU A 455 15.87 11.00 -46.41
C GLU A 455 14.72 11.30 -45.44
N ASP A 456 13.90 12.29 -45.79
CA ASP A 456 12.79 12.78 -44.96
C ASP A 456 11.72 11.68 -44.85
N THR A 457 11.73 10.96 -43.73
CA THR A 457 10.92 9.76 -43.52
C THR A 457 9.45 10.09 -43.24
N PHE A 458 8.57 9.18 -43.68
CA PHE A 458 7.12 9.30 -43.49
C PHE A 458 6.72 8.63 -42.18
N LEU A 459 5.99 9.36 -41.34
CA LEU A 459 5.49 8.88 -40.06
C LEU A 459 3.99 8.58 -40.19
N VAL A 460 3.59 7.39 -39.74
CA VAL A 460 2.19 6.95 -39.68
C VAL A 460 1.86 6.50 -38.26
N VAL A 461 0.70 6.92 -37.75
CA VAL A 461 0.22 6.50 -36.43
C VAL A 461 -0.20 5.03 -36.48
N ASN A 462 0.23 4.25 -35.50
CA ASN A 462 -0.12 2.84 -35.37
C ASN A 462 -1.65 2.66 -35.26
N PRO A 463 -2.32 1.87 -36.13
CA PRO A 463 -3.76 1.67 -36.10
C PRO A 463 -4.31 1.07 -34.78
N ASN A 464 -3.46 0.40 -33.99
CA ASN A 464 -3.83 -0.17 -32.70
C ASN A 464 -3.75 0.82 -31.54
N TYR A 465 -3.33 2.06 -31.78
CA TYR A 465 -3.27 3.10 -30.76
C TYR A 465 -4.63 3.80 -30.63
N VAL A 466 -5.34 3.54 -29.54
CA VAL A 466 -6.59 4.23 -29.19
C VAL A 466 -6.25 5.43 -28.31
N LEU A 467 -6.65 6.64 -28.75
CA LEU A 467 -6.63 7.84 -27.91
C LEU A 467 -7.67 7.66 -26.80
N ASP A 468 -7.25 7.29 -25.59
CA ASP A 468 -8.09 7.37 -24.40
C ASP A 468 -8.47 8.85 -24.18
N SER A 469 -9.68 9.20 -24.60
CA SER A 469 -10.27 10.55 -24.49
C SER A 469 -11.12 10.69 -23.24
#